data_AF-T0TT46-F1
#
_entry.id   AF-T0TT46-F1
#
_cell.length_a   1.000
_cell.length_b   1.000
_cell.length_c   1.000
_cell.angle_alpha   90.00
_cell.angle_beta   90.00
_cell.angle_gamma   90.00
#
_symmetry.space_group_name_H-M   'P 1'
#
loop_
_entity.id
_entity.type
_entity.pdbx_description
1 polymer ?
#
loop_
_entity_poly.entity_id
_entity_poly.type
_entity_poly.pdbx_seq_one_letter_code
_entity_poly.pdbx_strand_id
1 'polypeptide(L)'
;MDLLEGFGLELTDSHFDVAASLEMIHTGSLIHDDLPAMDNDDYRRGCLTNHKKFDEATAILAGDSLFLDPFDLLAQTELSAEIRVELIQALSHASGTFGMVGGQMLDMKGEGQELDLSQLAQIHEHKTGKLLTFPFVAAGIVAQQGREVLDNLQEAGQLIGLAFQVRDDILDVTADFEALGKTPGKDVVAGKSTYPALLGLDKSYDILEESLNKAEAIFQNLAESQVFKKDSVIEIIERLRLHA
;
A
#
# COMPACT_ATOMS: atom_id res chain seq x y z
N MET A 1 -10.44 7.63 4.13
CA MET A 1 -11.63 8.50 4.29
C MET A 1 -11.23 9.90 4.68
N ASP A 2 -10.28 10.03 5.62
CA ASP A 2 -9.80 11.33 6.15
C ASP A 2 -9.35 12.33 5.09
N LEU A 3 -8.82 11.87 3.96
CA LEU A 3 -8.47 12.74 2.83
C LEU A 3 -9.69 13.44 2.21
N LEU A 4 -10.80 12.71 2.00
CA LEU A 4 -12.03 13.26 1.42
C LEU A 4 -12.68 14.26 2.39
N GLU A 5 -12.75 13.91 3.67
CA GLU A 5 -13.22 14.81 4.73
C GLU A 5 -12.29 16.03 4.88
N GLY A 6 -10.99 15.82 4.68
CA GLY A 6 -9.96 16.85 4.59
C GLY A 6 -10.27 17.89 3.52
N PHE A 7 -10.69 17.45 2.33
CA PHE A 7 -11.19 18.31 1.26
C PHE A 7 -12.61 18.87 1.49
N GLY A 8 -13.23 18.55 2.63
CA GLY A 8 -14.55 19.07 3.02
C GLY A 8 -15.74 18.33 2.39
N LEU A 9 -15.53 17.14 1.82
CA LEU A 9 -16.62 16.32 1.29
C LEU A 9 -17.37 15.61 2.42
N GLU A 10 -18.70 15.52 2.31
CA GLU A 10 -19.50 14.60 3.12
C GLU A 10 -19.39 13.18 2.55
N LEU A 11 -19.19 12.20 3.43
CA LEU A 11 -19.02 10.80 3.01
C LEU A 11 -20.34 10.21 2.52
N THR A 12 -20.28 9.44 1.43
CA THR A 12 -21.40 8.73 0.82
C THR A 12 -21.04 7.26 0.64
N ASP A 13 -22.02 6.41 0.40
CA ASP A 13 -21.81 4.98 0.13
C ASP A 13 -20.81 4.75 -1.02
N SER A 14 -20.89 5.57 -2.07
CA SER A 14 -19.93 5.51 -3.19
C SER A 14 -18.48 5.78 -2.77
N HIS A 15 -18.22 6.59 -1.74
CA HIS A 15 -16.87 6.77 -1.23
C HIS A 15 -16.37 5.52 -0.50
N PHE A 16 -17.25 4.83 0.23
CA PHE A 16 -16.94 3.56 0.86
C PHE A 16 -16.71 2.46 -0.18
N ASP A 17 -17.47 2.45 -1.28
CA ASP A 17 -17.28 1.50 -2.39
C ASP A 17 -15.90 1.67 -3.06
N VAL A 18 -15.43 2.91 -3.23
CA VAL A 18 -14.06 3.18 -3.73
C VAL A 18 -13.00 2.62 -2.78
N ALA A 19 -13.17 2.83 -1.46
CA ALA A 19 -12.23 2.27 -0.47
C ALA A 19 -12.31 0.76 -0.37
N ALA A 20 -13.50 0.18 -0.44
CA ALA A 20 -13.70 -1.27 -0.46
C ALA A 20 -13.06 -1.89 -1.69
N SER A 21 -13.13 -1.24 -2.85
CA SER A 21 -12.47 -1.69 -4.09
C SER A 21 -10.95 -1.82 -3.92
N LEU A 22 -10.31 -0.86 -3.24
CA LEU A 22 -8.89 -0.95 -2.90
C LEU A 22 -8.61 -2.12 -1.93
N GLU A 23 -9.39 -2.25 -0.85
CA GLU A 23 -9.18 -3.30 0.16
C GLU A 23 -9.46 -4.71 -0.40
N MET A 24 -10.37 -4.83 -1.37
CA MET A 24 -10.62 -6.08 -2.09
C MET A 24 -9.38 -6.49 -2.89
N ILE A 25 -8.79 -5.58 -3.69
CA ILE A 25 -7.54 -5.88 -4.42
C ILE A 25 -6.41 -6.23 -3.44
N HIS A 26 -6.26 -5.45 -2.36
CA HIS A 26 -5.26 -5.75 -1.34
C HIS A 26 -5.48 -7.13 -0.72
N THR A 27 -6.72 -7.51 -0.40
CA THR A 27 -7.03 -8.83 0.15
C THR A 27 -6.79 -9.94 -0.87
N GLY A 28 -7.17 -9.72 -2.15
CA GLY A 28 -6.91 -10.67 -3.23
C GLY A 28 -5.42 -10.94 -3.43
N SER A 29 -4.58 -9.90 -3.32
CA SER A 29 -3.14 -10.05 -3.43
C SER A 29 -2.54 -10.86 -2.30
N LEU A 30 -2.96 -10.66 -1.05
CA LEU A 30 -2.52 -11.47 0.08
C LEU A 30 -2.92 -12.95 -0.07
N ILE A 31 -4.14 -13.22 -0.55
CA ILE A 31 -4.60 -14.60 -0.78
C ILE A 31 -3.72 -15.33 -1.80
N HIS A 32 -3.34 -14.66 -2.89
CA HIS A 32 -2.44 -15.22 -3.89
C HIS A 32 -0.99 -15.33 -3.38
N ASP A 33 -0.49 -14.31 -2.69
CA ASP A 33 0.83 -14.26 -2.06
C ASP A 33 1.05 -15.44 -1.10
N ASP A 34 -0.01 -15.86 -0.39
CA ASP A 34 0.03 -16.99 0.54
C ASP A 34 0.11 -18.39 -0.12
N LEU A 35 -0.12 -18.51 -1.44
CA LEU A 35 -0.20 -19.81 -2.09
C LEU A 35 1.13 -20.60 -2.04
N PRO A 36 1.10 -21.95 -2.13
CA PRO A 36 2.32 -22.77 -2.12
C PRO A 36 3.36 -22.43 -3.19
N ALA A 37 2.93 -21.87 -4.31
CA ALA A 37 3.81 -21.44 -5.41
C ALA A 37 4.43 -20.05 -5.21
N MET A 38 4.03 -19.35 -4.15
CA MET A 38 4.44 -18.00 -3.77
C MET A 38 5.15 -18.09 -2.39
N ASP A 39 4.69 -17.37 -1.37
CA ASP A 39 5.32 -17.37 -0.03
C ASP A 39 5.00 -18.65 0.78
N ASN A 40 4.04 -19.46 0.32
CA ASN A 40 3.64 -20.74 0.93
C ASN A 40 3.33 -20.62 2.42
N ASP A 41 2.50 -19.63 2.76
CA ASP A 41 2.24 -19.26 4.14
C ASP A 41 1.06 -20.02 4.77
N ASP A 42 1.22 -20.45 6.02
CA ASP A 42 0.19 -21.22 6.72
C ASP A 42 -0.83 -20.31 7.44
N TYR A 43 -0.43 -19.07 7.80
CA TYR A 43 -1.24 -18.14 8.58
C TYR A 43 -1.20 -16.70 8.03
N ARG A 44 -2.36 -16.04 8.04
CA ARG A 44 -2.54 -14.62 7.65
C ARG A 44 -3.61 -13.98 8.55
N ARG A 45 -3.37 -12.75 9.01
CA ARG A 45 -4.30 -11.99 9.90
C ARG A 45 -4.74 -12.81 11.13
N GLY A 46 -3.82 -13.57 11.73
CA GLY A 46 -4.07 -14.41 12.92
C GLY A 46 -4.91 -15.68 12.68
N CYS A 47 -5.22 -16.01 11.43
CA CYS A 47 -6.01 -17.18 11.04
C CYS A 47 -5.27 -18.03 10.00
N LEU A 48 -5.75 -19.24 9.71
CA LEU A 48 -5.25 -20.04 8.59
C LEU A 48 -5.42 -19.26 7.27
N THR A 49 -4.42 -19.35 6.40
CA THR A 49 -4.52 -18.80 5.03
C THR A 49 -5.65 -19.47 4.26
N ASN A 50 -6.13 -18.79 3.21
CA ASN A 50 -7.29 -19.23 2.44
C ASN A 50 -7.10 -20.68 1.93
N HIS A 51 -5.92 -20.98 1.37
CA HIS A 51 -5.61 -22.29 0.81
C HIS A 51 -5.50 -23.39 1.87
N LYS A 52 -5.15 -23.06 3.12
CA LYS A 52 -5.13 -24.01 4.25
C LYS A 52 -6.51 -24.24 4.84
N LYS A 53 -7.35 -23.21 4.85
CA LYS A 53 -8.70 -23.28 5.39
C LYS A 53 -9.64 -24.04 4.46
N PHE A 54 -9.46 -23.86 3.17
CA PHE A 54 -10.25 -24.48 2.10
C PHE A 54 -9.34 -25.40 1.28
N ASP A 55 -8.92 -24.95 0.10
CA ASP A 55 -7.97 -25.62 -0.78
C ASP A 55 -7.33 -24.61 -1.74
N GLU A 56 -6.31 -25.05 -2.49
CA GLU A 56 -5.55 -24.19 -3.42
C GLU A 56 -6.43 -23.61 -4.54
N ALA A 57 -7.32 -24.42 -5.11
CA ALA A 57 -8.21 -23.98 -6.20
C ALA A 57 -9.17 -22.88 -5.72
N THR A 58 -9.73 -23.03 -4.52
CA THR A 58 -10.61 -22.04 -3.89
C THR A 58 -9.86 -20.74 -3.62
N ALA A 59 -8.61 -20.81 -3.13
CA ALA A 59 -7.80 -19.63 -2.86
C ALA A 59 -7.46 -18.86 -4.15
N ILE A 60 -7.09 -19.57 -5.23
CA ILE A 60 -6.85 -18.95 -6.54
C ILE A 60 -8.10 -18.20 -7.01
N LEU A 61 -9.26 -18.87 -7.03
CA LEU A 61 -10.51 -18.28 -7.52
C LEU A 61 -11.05 -17.16 -6.60
N ALA A 62 -10.77 -17.23 -5.29
CA ALA A 62 -11.12 -16.16 -4.36
C ALA A 62 -10.29 -14.90 -4.63
N GLY A 63 -8.98 -15.04 -4.87
CA GLY A 63 -8.13 -13.92 -5.28
C GLY A 63 -8.52 -13.37 -6.65
N ASP A 64 -8.82 -14.24 -7.63
CA ASP A 64 -9.29 -13.81 -8.96
C ASP A 64 -10.57 -12.97 -8.85
N SER A 65 -11.54 -13.41 -8.03
CA SER A 65 -12.77 -12.66 -7.78
C SER A 65 -12.47 -11.29 -7.16
N LEU A 66 -11.60 -11.26 -6.16
CA LEU A 66 -11.18 -10.02 -5.49
C LEU A 66 -10.30 -9.10 -6.35
N PHE A 67 -9.85 -9.55 -7.53
CA PHE A 67 -9.24 -8.69 -8.54
C PHE A 67 -10.22 -8.21 -9.61
N LEU A 68 -11.32 -8.93 -9.86
CA LEU A 68 -12.30 -8.61 -10.90
C LEU A 68 -13.46 -7.78 -10.36
N ASP A 69 -14.04 -8.20 -9.25
CA ASP A 69 -15.20 -7.58 -8.60
C ASP A 69 -15.00 -6.10 -8.22
N PRO A 70 -13.80 -5.63 -7.81
CA PRO A 70 -13.60 -4.20 -7.49
C PRO A 70 -13.91 -3.26 -8.65
N PHE A 71 -13.67 -3.70 -9.90
CA PHE A 71 -13.93 -2.86 -11.07
C PHE A 71 -15.43 -2.74 -11.36
N ASP A 72 -16.21 -3.80 -11.08
CA ASP A 72 -17.66 -3.75 -11.13
C ASP A 72 -18.22 -2.85 -10.02
N LEU A 73 -17.68 -2.96 -8.80
CA LEU A 73 -18.04 -2.11 -7.66
C LEU A 73 -17.80 -0.62 -7.97
N LEU A 74 -16.62 -0.26 -8.50
CA LEU A 74 -16.33 1.10 -8.94
C LEU A 74 -17.29 1.59 -10.03
N ALA A 75 -17.62 0.73 -11.00
CA ALA A 75 -18.50 1.07 -12.11
C ALA A 75 -19.94 1.34 -11.66
N GLN A 76 -20.38 0.76 -10.55
CA GLN A 76 -21.73 0.90 -9.99
C GLN A 76 -21.88 2.08 -9.03
N THR A 77 -20.80 2.80 -8.68
CA THR A 77 -20.90 3.99 -7.84
C THR A 77 -21.73 5.11 -8.48
N GLU A 78 -22.32 5.97 -7.65
CA GLU A 78 -23.10 7.14 -8.06
C GLU A 78 -22.20 8.35 -8.43
N LEU A 79 -20.89 8.13 -8.55
CA LEU A 79 -19.94 9.13 -9.03
C LEU A 79 -20.13 9.40 -10.54
N SER A 80 -19.64 10.54 -11.00
CA SER A 80 -19.69 10.86 -12.44
C SER A 80 -18.96 9.80 -13.26
N ALA A 81 -19.35 9.66 -14.52
CA ALA A 81 -18.73 8.68 -15.42
C ALA A 81 -17.23 8.97 -15.59
N GLU A 82 -16.85 10.24 -15.66
CA GLU A 82 -15.48 10.71 -15.76
C GLU A 82 -14.65 10.26 -14.55
N ILE A 83 -15.14 10.51 -13.32
CA ILE A 83 -14.48 10.08 -12.08
C ILE A 83 -14.33 8.56 -12.04
N ARG A 84 -15.37 7.80 -12.40
CA ARG A 84 -15.31 6.33 -12.43
C ARG A 84 -14.24 5.81 -13.39
N VAL A 85 -14.15 6.37 -14.59
CA VAL A 85 -13.13 5.98 -15.58
C VAL A 85 -11.72 6.27 -15.06
N GLU A 86 -11.50 7.45 -14.48
CA GLU A 86 -10.20 7.81 -13.90
C GLU A 86 -9.80 6.89 -12.73
N LEU A 87 -10.74 6.57 -11.84
CA LEU A 87 -10.52 5.65 -10.72
C LEU A 87 -10.20 4.23 -11.19
N ILE A 88 -10.96 3.70 -12.16
CA ILE A 88 -10.72 2.37 -12.75
C ILE A 88 -9.33 2.32 -13.40
N GLN A 89 -8.95 3.37 -14.16
CA GLN A 89 -7.65 3.44 -14.80
C GLN A 89 -6.51 3.51 -13.78
N ALA A 90 -6.66 4.35 -12.75
CA ALA A 90 -5.66 4.50 -11.68
C ALA A 90 -5.50 3.21 -10.88
N LEU A 91 -6.59 2.55 -10.51
CA LEU A 91 -6.56 1.28 -9.77
C LEU A 91 -5.93 0.17 -10.61
N SER A 92 -6.28 0.07 -11.89
CA SER A 92 -5.70 -0.89 -12.82
C SER A 92 -4.18 -0.70 -12.97
N HIS A 93 -3.71 0.55 -13.12
CA HIS A 93 -2.26 0.84 -13.19
C HIS A 93 -1.55 0.51 -11.87
N ALA A 94 -2.15 0.84 -10.74
CA ALA A 94 -1.56 0.56 -9.42
C ALA A 94 -1.48 -0.94 -9.12
N SER A 95 -2.42 -1.73 -9.63
CA SER A 95 -2.54 -3.16 -9.30
C SER A 95 -1.86 -4.07 -10.32
N GLY A 96 -1.87 -3.70 -11.60
CA GLY A 96 -1.45 -4.56 -12.70
C GLY A 96 0.05 -4.66 -12.93
N THR A 97 0.44 -4.94 -14.17
CA THR A 97 1.83 -5.19 -14.60
C THR A 97 2.79 -4.04 -14.29
N PHE A 98 2.31 -2.79 -14.31
CA PHE A 98 3.10 -1.60 -14.01
C PHE A 98 3.04 -1.18 -12.54
N GLY A 99 2.39 -1.99 -11.70
CA GLY A 99 2.30 -1.77 -10.26
C GLY A 99 2.46 -3.07 -9.49
N MET A 100 1.52 -3.37 -8.59
CA MET A 100 1.63 -4.47 -7.61
C MET A 100 2.05 -5.80 -8.23
N VAL A 101 1.39 -6.28 -9.29
CA VAL A 101 1.76 -7.57 -9.92
C VAL A 101 3.17 -7.53 -10.51
N GLY A 102 3.58 -6.41 -11.10
CA GLY A 102 4.95 -6.21 -11.57
C GLY A 102 5.96 -6.27 -10.42
N GLY A 103 5.65 -5.60 -9.31
CA GLY A 103 6.46 -5.63 -8.10
C GLY A 103 6.57 -7.03 -7.49
N GLN A 104 5.47 -7.79 -7.43
CA GLN A 104 5.49 -9.17 -6.95
C GLN A 104 6.41 -10.06 -7.81
N MET A 105 6.36 -9.90 -9.13
CA MET A 105 7.24 -10.64 -10.04
C MET A 105 8.73 -10.26 -9.86
N LEU A 106 9.02 -8.99 -9.57
CA LEU A 106 10.38 -8.54 -9.26
C LEU A 106 10.85 -9.12 -7.92
N ASP A 107 9.98 -9.14 -6.90
CA ASP A 107 10.26 -9.72 -5.57
C ASP A 107 10.65 -11.20 -5.69
N MET A 108 9.80 -12.01 -6.35
CA MET A 108 10.07 -13.43 -6.58
C MET A 108 11.37 -13.69 -7.34
N LYS A 109 11.73 -12.83 -8.30
CA LYS A 109 13.01 -12.94 -9.04
C LYS A 109 14.21 -12.48 -8.22
N GLY A 110 13.98 -11.63 -7.22
CA GLY A 110 14.99 -11.13 -6.31
C GLY A 110 15.33 -12.12 -5.18
N GLU A 111 14.47 -13.11 -4.92
CA GLU A 111 14.73 -14.13 -3.89
C GLU A 111 16.05 -14.89 -4.16
N GLY A 112 16.89 -14.97 -3.13
CA GLY A 112 18.21 -15.58 -3.22
C GLY A 112 19.22 -14.81 -4.07
N GLN A 113 18.91 -13.58 -4.50
CA GLN A 113 19.85 -12.65 -5.14
C GLN A 113 20.25 -11.53 -4.17
N GLU A 114 21.50 -11.06 -4.27
CA GLU A 114 21.90 -9.81 -3.62
C GLU A 114 21.40 -8.63 -4.47
N LEU A 115 20.37 -7.94 -3.98
CA LEU A 115 19.82 -6.77 -4.64
C LEU A 115 20.55 -5.52 -4.17
N ASP A 116 20.81 -4.59 -5.09
CA ASP A 116 21.19 -3.24 -4.71
C ASP A 116 19.99 -2.42 -4.23
N LEU A 117 20.26 -1.26 -3.63
CA LEU A 117 19.22 -0.38 -3.10
C LEU A 117 18.23 0.09 -4.18
N SER A 118 18.67 0.28 -5.42
CA SER A 118 17.80 0.72 -6.51
C SER A 118 16.82 -0.37 -6.91
N GLN A 119 17.27 -1.62 -6.97
CA GLN A 119 16.43 -2.78 -7.26
C GLN A 119 15.43 -3.02 -6.13
N LEU A 120 15.89 -2.95 -4.88
CA LEU A 120 15.02 -3.08 -3.71
C LEU A 120 13.94 -1.98 -3.69
N ALA A 121 14.34 -0.72 -3.90
CA ALA A 121 13.40 0.40 -3.97
C ALA A 121 12.39 0.21 -5.09
N GLN A 122 12.79 -0.33 -6.25
CA GLN A 122 11.88 -0.59 -7.35
C GLN A 122 10.86 -1.69 -7.02
N ILE A 123 11.29 -2.77 -6.35
CA ILE A 123 10.37 -3.81 -5.86
C ILE A 123 9.34 -3.19 -4.93
N HIS A 124 9.78 -2.45 -3.92
CA HIS A 124 8.89 -1.87 -2.92
C HIS A 124 7.95 -0.80 -3.48
N GLU A 125 8.45 0.06 -4.37
CA GLU A 125 7.63 1.06 -5.07
C GLU A 125 6.45 0.36 -5.78
N HIS A 126 6.70 -0.78 -6.43
CA HIS A 126 5.71 -1.47 -7.23
C HIS A 126 4.82 -2.39 -6.38
N LYS A 127 5.40 -3.30 -5.59
CA LYS A 127 4.70 -4.34 -4.81
C LYS A 127 3.77 -3.73 -3.76
N THR A 128 4.26 -2.70 -3.06
CA THR A 128 3.56 -2.09 -1.92
C THR A 128 3.16 -0.64 -2.21
N GLY A 129 4.10 0.14 -2.75
CA GLY A 129 3.97 1.59 -2.88
C GLY A 129 2.83 2.04 -3.79
N LYS A 130 2.62 1.41 -4.95
CA LYS A 130 1.55 1.83 -5.90
C LYS A 130 0.16 1.72 -5.29
N LEU A 131 -0.15 0.63 -4.59
CA LEU A 131 -1.46 0.47 -3.94
C LEU A 131 -1.63 1.42 -2.75
N LEU A 132 -0.57 1.69 -1.98
CA LEU A 132 -0.61 2.71 -0.92
C LEU A 132 -0.72 4.14 -1.47
N THR A 133 -0.25 4.39 -2.68
CA THR A 133 -0.38 5.68 -3.37
C THR A 133 -1.79 5.90 -3.92
N PHE A 134 -2.45 4.83 -4.39
CA PHE A 134 -3.80 4.90 -4.97
C PHE A 134 -4.82 5.67 -4.12
N PRO A 135 -5.00 5.45 -2.80
CA PRO A 135 -6.01 6.17 -2.02
C PRO A 135 -5.82 7.69 -2.00
N PHE A 136 -4.57 8.18 -2.10
CA PHE A 136 -4.27 9.61 -2.20
C PHE A 136 -4.72 10.17 -3.54
N VAL A 137 -4.35 9.50 -4.62
CA VAL A 137 -4.75 9.87 -5.99
C VAL A 137 -6.27 9.80 -6.15
N ALA A 138 -6.88 8.71 -5.68
CA ALA A 138 -8.32 8.50 -5.72
C ALA A 138 -9.08 9.61 -4.97
N ALA A 139 -8.61 10.01 -3.79
CA ALA A 139 -9.21 11.10 -3.05
C ALA A 139 -9.16 12.43 -3.81
N GLY A 140 -8.03 12.74 -4.47
CA GLY A 140 -7.90 13.92 -5.31
C GLY A 140 -8.81 13.90 -6.54
N ILE A 141 -8.97 12.73 -7.19
CA ILE A 141 -9.89 12.54 -8.33
C ILE A 141 -11.34 12.76 -7.88
N VAL A 142 -11.76 12.11 -6.80
CA VAL A 142 -13.14 12.24 -6.26
C VAL A 142 -13.43 13.67 -5.82
N ALA A 143 -12.46 14.33 -5.17
CA ALA A 143 -12.56 15.73 -4.78
C ALA A 143 -12.33 16.72 -5.95
N GLN A 144 -12.17 16.22 -7.19
CA GLN A 144 -11.98 16.99 -8.42
C GLN A 144 -10.89 18.07 -8.31
N GLN A 145 -9.77 17.69 -7.70
CA GLN A 145 -8.65 18.59 -7.45
C GLN A 145 -7.83 18.87 -8.72
N GLY A 146 -7.19 20.03 -8.75
CA GLY A 146 -6.32 20.43 -9.86
C GLY A 146 -5.05 19.58 -9.95
N ARG A 147 -4.37 19.65 -11.11
CA ARG A 147 -3.20 18.83 -11.41
C ARG A 147 -2.09 18.94 -10.36
N GLU A 148 -1.81 20.16 -9.89
CA GLU A 148 -0.79 20.40 -8.86
C GLU A 148 -1.09 19.66 -7.54
N VAL A 149 -2.35 19.62 -7.12
CA VAL A 149 -2.77 18.88 -5.93
C VAL A 149 -2.67 17.38 -6.15
N LEU A 150 -3.06 16.89 -7.34
CA LEU A 150 -2.94 15.48 -7.69
C LEU A 150 -1.47 15.01 -7.69
N ASP A 151 -0.56 15.83 -8.21
CA ASP A 151 0.88 15.54 -8.19
C ASP A 151 1.41 15.49 -6.75
N ASN A 152 1.01 16.45 -5.89
CA ASN A 152 1.34 16.46 -4.47
C ASN A 152 0.79 15.23 -3.72
N LEU A 153 -0.47 14.84 -3.98
CA LEU A 153 -1.09 13.66 -3.39
C LEU A 153 -0.39 12.36 -3.84
N GLN A 154 0.02 12.30 -5.11
CA GLN A 154 0.80 11.18 -5.63
C GLN A 154 2.16 11.09 -4.93
N GLU A 155 2.88 12.19 -4.79
CA GLU A 155 4.17 12.24 -4.08
C GLU A 155 4.01 11.84 -2.60
N ALA A 156 2.99 12.38 -1.91
CA ALA A 156 2.70 12.02 -0.53
C ALA A 156 2.41 10.52 -0.38
N GLY A 157 1.62 9.94 -1.28
CA GLY A 157 1.34 8.51 -1.30
C GLY A 157 2.59 7.64 -1.54
N GLN A 158 3.50 8.08 -2.40
CA GLN A 158 4.78 7.40 -2.66
C GLN A 158 5.70 7.45 -1.44
N LEU A 159 5.81 8.62 -0.79
CA LEU A 159 6.60 8.80 0.43
C LEU A 159 6.07 7.94 1.59
N ILE A 160 4.75 7.89 1.76
CA ILE A 160 4.10 7.03 2.76
C ILE A 160 4.29 5.56 2.42
N GLY A 161 4.21 5.19 1.14
CA GLY A 161 4.48 3.82 0.68
C GLY A 161 5.90 3.37 0.99
N LEU A 162 6.90 4.22 0.73
CA LEU A 162 8.29 3.98 1.09
C LEU A 162 8.47 3.84 2.61
N ALA A 163 7.93 4.80 3.37
CA ALA A 163 7.99 4.80 4.83
C ALA A 163 7.38 3.51 5.41
N PHE A 164 6.22 3.09 4.90
CA PHE A 164 5.54 1.88 5.37
C PHE A 164 6.41 0.63 5.21
N GLN A 165 7.11 0.50 4.08
CA GLN A 165 7.97 -0.65 3.82
C GLN A 165 9.25 -0.61 4.66
N VAL A 166 9.93 0.54 4.73
CA VAL A 166 11.13 0.70 5.58
C VAL A 166 10.78 0.40 7.05
N ARG A 167 9.59 0.82 7.49
CA ARG A 167 9.06 0.51 8.81
C ARG A 167 8.86 -1.00 9.00
N ASP A 168 8.26 -1.71 8.04
CA ASP A 168 8.07 -3.16 8.11
C ASP A 168 9.41 -3.90 8.19
N ASP A 169 10.38 -3.51 7.36
CA ASP A 169 11.75 -4.07 7.38
C ASP A 169 12.44 -3.85 8.74
N ILE A 170 12.29 -2.67 9.36
CA ILE A 170 12.83 -2.38 10.69
C ILE A 170 12.16 -3.27 11.75
N LEU A 171 10.83 -3.40 11.68
CA LEU A 171 10.07 -4.20 12.65
C LEU A 171 10.36 -5.69 12.52
N ASP A 172 10.60 -6.23 11.31
CA ASP A 172 10.95 -7.65 11.13
C ASP A 172 12.24 -8.03 11.88
N VAL A 173 13.15 -7.07 12.06
CA VAL A 173 14.43 -7.26 12.76
C VAL A 173 14.34 -6.93 14.25
N THR A 174 13.42 -6.04 14.66
CA THR A 174 13.41 -5.46 16.02
C THR A 174 12.25 -5.90 16.90
N ALA A 175 11.13 -6.34 16.33
CA ALA A 175 9.91 -6.68 17.05
C ALA A 175 9.79 -8.19 17.33
N ASP A 176 9.01 -8.54 18.35
CA ASP A 176 8.67 -9.93 18.68
C ASP A 176 7.47 -10.44 17.88
N PHE A 177 7.25 -11.77 17.91
CA PHE A 177 6.15 -12.42 17.19
C PHE A 177 4.77 -11.88 17.60
N GLU A 178 4.61 -11.55 18.88
CA GLU A 178 3.35 -11.08 19.46
C GLU A 178 2.98 -9.69 18.95
N ALA A 179 3.96 -8.83 18.69
CA ALA A 179 3.77 -7.51 18.07
C ALA A 179 3.57 -7.57 16.54
N LEU A 180 4.23 -8.50 15.84
CA LEU A 180 4.18 -8.60 14.38
C LEU A 180 2.96 -9.36 13.84
N GLY A 181 2.45 -10.34 14.60
CA GLY A 181 1.36 -11.22 14.15
C GLY A 181 1.74 -12.11 12.94
N LYS A 182 3.02 -12.11 12.56
CA LYS A 182 3.69 -12.96 11.55
C LYS A 182 5.01 -13.47 12.12
N THR A 183 5.57 -14.53 11.52
CA THR A 183 6.86 -15.11 11.94
C THR A 183 8.03 -14.13 11.71
N PRO A 184 8.71 -13.63 12.77
CA PRO A 184 9.84 -12.71 12.63
C PRO A 184 11.06 -13.35 11.95
N GLY A 185 11.88 -12.52 11.30
CA GLY A 185 13.14 -12.96 10.70
C GLY A 185 12.98 -13.84 9.47
N LYS A 186 11.78 -13.85 8.88
CA LYS A 186 11.48 -14.58 7.66
C LYS A 186 12.32 -14.08 6.49
N ASP A 187 12.53 -12.77 6.42
CA ASP A 187 13.32 -12.16 5.33
C ASP A 187 14.78 -12.61 5.38
N VAL A 188 15.33 -12.77 6.60
CA VAL A 188 16.67 -13.33 6.80
C VAL A 188 16.74 -14.78 6.36
N VAL A 189 15.73 -15.59 6.68
CA VAL A 189 15.67 -17.02 6.30
C VAL A 189 15.47 -17.19 4.79
N ALA A 190 14.68 -16.33 4.17
CA ALA A 190 14.43 -16.31 2.72
C ALA A 190 15.57 -15.67 1.92
N GLY A 191 16.56 -15.07 2.59
CA GLY A 191 17.66 -14.34 1.93
C GLY A 191 17.17 -13.12 1.17
N LYS A 192 16.09 -12.47 1.62
CA LYS A 192 15.59 -11.23 1.04
C LYS A 192 16.51 -10.07 1.41
N SER A 193 16.72 -9.17 0.47
CA SER A 193 17.43 -7.91 0.73
C SER A 193 16.46 -6.94 1.39
N THR A 194 16.84 -6.34 2.53
CA THR A 194 16.01 -5.37 3.26
C THR A 194 16.80 -4.07 3.51
N TYR A 195 16.12 -2.98 3.84
CA TYR A 195 16.77 -1.71 4.17
C TYR A 195 17.79 -1.84 5.31
N PRO A 196 17.47 -2.47 6.46
CA PRO A 196 18.44 -2.69 7.53
C PRO A 196 19.65 -3.53 7.09
N ALA A 197 19.46 -4.52 6.22
CA ALA A 197 20.54 -5.37 5.72
C ALA A 197 21.50 -4.59 4.79
N LEU A 198 20.98 -3.71 3.93
CA LEU A 198 21.79 -2.96 2.97
C LEU A 198 22.43 -1.69 3.55
N LEU A 199 21.73 -1.00 4.46
CA LEU A 199 22.11 0.33 4.93
C LEU A 199 22.42 0.41 6.42
N GLY A 200 22.02 -0.61 7.20
CA GLY A 200 22.01 -0.57 8.66
C GLY A 200 20.74 0.05 9.23
N LEU A 201 20.45 -0.26 10.50
CA LEU A 201 19.25 0.21 11.20
C LEU A 201 19.20 1.74 11.29
N ASP A 202 20.28 2.40 11.69
CA ASP A 202 20.32 3.86 11.88
C ASP A 202 19.88 4.60 10.60
N LYS A 203 20.45 4.24 9.45
CA LYS A 203 20.05 4.83 8.15
C LYS A 203 18.62 4.48 7.76
N SER A 204 18.12 3.31 8.15
CA SER A 204 16.74 2.92 7.89
C SER A 204 15.76 3.79 8.68
N TYR A 205 16.08 4.08 9.95
CA TYR A 205 15.32 5.05 10.75
C TYR A 205 15.36 6.45 10.15
N ASP A 206 16.53 6.91 9.68
CA ASP A 206 16.66 8.22 9.01
C ASP A 206 15.76 8.31 7.77
N ILE A 207 15.74 7.27 6.92
CA ILE A 207 14.90 7.22 5.71
C ILE A 207 13.41 7.23 6.06
N LEU A 208 13.00 6.46 7.08
CA LEU A 208 11.63 6.44 7.58
C LEU A 208 11.19 7.85 8.00
N GLU A 209 11.99 8.48 8.86
CA GLU A 209 11.71 9.80 9.43
C GLU A 209 11.70 10.89 8.34
N GLU A 210 12.67 10.89 7.43
CA GLU A 210 12.73 11.85 6.32
C GLU A 210 11.51 11.70 5.38
N SER A 211 11.10 10.47 5.08
CA SER A 211 9.96 10.20 4.20
C SER A 211 8.65 10.70 4.82
N LEU A 212 8.43 10.42 6.11
CA LEU A 212 7.24 10.90 6.85
C LEU A 212 7.23 12.42 6.98
N ASN A 213 8.38 13.05 7.27
CA ASN A 213 8.51 14.51 7.35
C ASN A 213 8.19 15.21 6.02
N LYS A 214 8.63 14.64 4.89
CA LYS A 214 8.29 15.16 3.55
C LYS A 214 6.79 15.02 3.26
N ALA A 215 6.20 13.86 3.57
CA ALA A 215 4.77 13.64 3.38
C ALA A 215 3.94 14.62 4.23
N GLU A 216 4.33 14.83 5.50
CA GLU A 216 3.68 15.78 6.38
C GLU A 216 3.76 17.21 5.84
N ALA A 217 4.94 17.64 5.36
CA ALA A 217 5.14 18.96 4.77
C ALA A 217 4.20 19.21 3.57
N ILE A 218 3.92 18.19 2.75
CA ILE A 218 2.96 18.30 1.65
C ILE A 218 1.56 18.65 2.18
N PHE A 219 1.07 17.97 3.22
CA PHE A 219 -0.24 18.26 3.79
C PHE A 219 -0.29 19.57 4.56
N GLN A 220 0.83 19.99 5.18
CA GLN A 220 0.94 21.31 5.78
C GLN A 220 0.78 22.41 4.71
N ASN A 221 1.49 22.30 3.58
CA ASN A 221 1.39 23.23 2.46
C ASN A 221 -0.01 23.21 1.81
N LEU A 222 -0.64 22.04 1.71
CA LEU A 222 -1.99 21.93 1.16
C LEU A 222 -3.03 22.67 2.02
N ALA A 223 -2.90 22.59 3.36
CA ALA A 223 -3.77 23.31 4.28
C ALA A 223 -3.55 24.83 4.29
N GLU A 224 -2.35 25.30 3.92
CA GLU A 224 -2.05 26.73 3.80
C GLU A 224 -2.50 27.31 2.46
N SER A 225 -2.36 26.54 1.38
CA SER A 225 -2.67 26.96 0.01
C SER A 225 -4.14 26.74 -0.38
N GLN A 226 -4.83 25.83 0.29
CA GLN A 226 -6.22 25.44 0.00
C GLN A 226 -7.03 25.18 1.28
N VAL A 227 -8.34 25.04 1.13
CA VAL A 227 -9.23 24.66 2.24
C VAL A 227 -9.12 23.13 2.46
N PHE A 228 -8.04 22.70 3.11
CA PHE A 228 -7.80 21.30 3.48
C PHE A 228 -7.62 21.15 4.99
N LYS A 229 -8.39 20.26 5.63
CA LYS A 229 -8.25 19.93 7.05
C LYS A 229 -7.25 18.78 7.22
N LYS A 230 -6.05 19.11 7.69
CA LYS A 230 -4.91 18.17 7.75
C LYS A 230 -4.84 17.28 8.99
N ASP A 231 -5.52 17.64 10.08
CA ASP A 231 -5.25 17.06 11.41
C ASP A 231 -5.34 15.53 11.46
N SER A 232 -6.41 14.93 10.94
CA SER A 232 -6.57 13.47 10.90
C SER A 232 -5.50 12.76 10.05
N VAL A 233 -5.07 13.40 8.95
CA VAL A 233 -4.03 12.83 8.07
C VAL A 233 -2.67 12.89 8.74
N ILE A 234 -2.35 14.00 9.42
CA ILE A 234 -1.13 14.12 10.22
C ILE A 234 -1.13 13.07 11.34
N GLU A 235 -2.24 12.84 12.03
CA GLU A 235 -2.32 11.81 13.07
C GLU A 235 -2.09 10.38 12.51
N ILE A 236 -2.50 10.11 11.27
CA ILE A 236 -2.17 8.84 10.60
C ILE A 236 -0.66 8.74 10.33
N ILE A 237 -0.04 9.80 9.81
CA ILE A 237 1.40 9.85 9.51
C ILE A 237 2.23 9.66 10.80
N GLU A 238 1.85 10.35 11.88
CA GLU A 238 2.54 10.24 13.17
C GLU A 238 2.48 8.82 13.75
N ARG A 239 1.38 8.09 13.55
CA ARG A 239 1.26 6.69 13.97
C ARG A 239 2.19 5.74 13.22
N LEU A 240 2.74 6.14 12.08
CA LEU A 240 3.73 5.36 11.34
C LEU A 240 5.15 5.55 11.87
N ARG A 241 5.42 6.60 12.65
CA ARG A 241 6.76 6.81 13.22
C ARG A 241 7.10 5.69 14.19
N LEU A 242 8.38 5.29 14.19
CA LEU A 242 8.96 4.43 15.20
C LEU A 242 9.81 5.29 16.11
N HIS A 243 9.50 5.28 17.40
CA HIS A 243 10.37 5.90 18.40
C HIS A 243 11.42 4.87 18.80
N ALA A 244 12.69 5.17 18.51
CA ALA A 244 13.85 4.40 18.96
C ALA A 244 14.05 4.50 20.48
#